data_AF-A0A2L2TY75-F1
#
_entry.id   AF-A0A2L2TY75-F1
#
_cell.length_a   1.000
_cell.length_b   1.000
_cell.length_c   1.000
_cell.angle_alpha   90.00
_cell.angle_beta   90.00
_cell.angle_gamma   90.00
#
_symmetry.space_group_name_H-M   'P 1'
#
loop_
_entity.id
_entity.type
_entity.pdbx_description
1 polymer ?
#
loop_
_entity_poly.entity_id
_entity_poly.type
_entity_poly.pdbx_seq_one_letter_code
_entity_poly.pdbx_strand_id
1 'polypeptide(L)'
;MNISDSPLFKEFARPVLVHEPHHGRAFYSPLNIVDIFVQHLLDAAKLETTQFKISNATENSFCLSIQGRLVGTGTISSTIDAMEACLSFNESSFGKVKLPQIQTSYWGADFCVKEQRVNISNYVTYCNFVRSLIVDKDTCLQLQNSECTIRALRTSPACSMRLDMPLEALDGPRIALKKVSRSGNNVRMVLSSSYSGPVEINHGLCLFELRNGPGEILAELKGDVNISQSQNELILHGTANHGVIPSQMVRLIGVGVEEDKRSWLSETVREVDVVFDLEPEHSETLWF
;
A
#
# COMPACT_ATOMS: atom_id res chain seq x y z
N MET A 1 -10.16 33.98 13.31
CA MET A 1 -8.74 34.36 13.35
C MET A 1 -8.01 33.37 12.47
N ASN A 2 -7.51 33.81 11.31
CA ASN A 2 -6.99 32.91 10.28
C ASN A 2 -5.54 32.55 10.63
N ILE A 3 -5.25 31.26 10.81
CA ILE A 3 -3.94 30.75 11.23
C ILE A 3 -2.85 31.08 10.19
N SER A 4 -3.25 31.39 8.95
CA SER A 4 -2.37 31.82 7.85
C SER A 4 -1.69 33.18 8.04
N ASP A 5 -2.16 34.02 8.96
CA ASP A 5 -1.62 35.38 9.16
C ASP A 5 -0.67 35.50 10.35
N SER A 6 -0.32 34.39 11.00
CA SER A 6 0.65 34.38 12.10
C SER A 6 2.08 34.63 11.61
N PRO A 7 2.84 35.57 12.19
CA PRO A 7 4.23 35.84 11.82
C PRO A 7 5.15 34.62 12.01
N LEU A 8 4.83 33.72 12.95
CA LEU A 8 5.57 32.48 13.20
C LEU A 8 5.43 31.46 12.07
N PHE A 9 4.35 31.50 11.28
CA PHE A 9 4.15 30.57 10.16
C PHE A 9 4.98 30.96 8.93
N LYS A 10 5.33 32.25 8.80
CA LYS A 10 6.17 32.76 7.70
C LYS A 10 7.67 32.53 7.92
N GLU A 11 8.10 32.33 9.16
CA GLU A 11 9.51 32.11 9.50
C GLU A 11 9.97 30.65 9.29
N PHE A 12 9.04 29.69 9.30
CA PHE A 12 9.33 28.25 9.12
C PHE A 12 8.80 27.63 7.82
N ALA A 13 8.12 28.40 6.98
CA ALA A 13 7.78 27.97 5.62
C ALA A 13 9.05 28.00 4.75
N ARG A 14 9.53 26.82 4.34
CA ARG A 14 10.69 26.68 3.43
C ARG A 14 10.50 27.56 2.19
N PRO A 15 11.56 28.19 1.66
CA PRO A 15 11.45 28.98 0.45
C PRO A 15 11.02 28.07 -0.70
N VAL A 16 9.89 28.40 -1.32
CA VAL A 16 9.55 27.93 -2.66
C VAL A 16 10.69 28.38 -3.55
N LEU A 17 11.43 27.42 -4.11
CA LEU A 17 12.46 27.68 -5.11
C LEU A 17 11.78 28.33 -6.32
N VAL A 18 11.80 29.67 -6.36
CA VAL A 18 11.48 30.44 -7.55
C VAL A 18 12.65 30.22 -8.51
N HIS A 19 12.40 29.52 -9.61
CA HIS A 19 13.38 29.35 -10.68
C HIS A 19 13.57 30.70 -11.38
N GLU A 20 14.74 31.32 -11.25
CA GLU A 20 15.14 32.45 -12.10
C GLU A 20 15.32 31.98 -13.56
N PRO A 21 14.89 32.75 -14.57
CA PRO A 21 15.13 32.41 -15.96
C PRO A 21 16.55 32.85 -16.35
N HIS A 22 17.48 31.90 -16.44
CA HIS A 22 18.76 32.14 -17.10
C HIS A 22 18.55 32.38 -18.60
N HIS A 23 18.67 33.65 -19.03
CA HIS A 23 18.84 34.02 -20.43
C HIS A 23 20.25 33.63 -20.90
N GLY A 24 20.36 32.43 -21.46
CA GLY A 24 21.46 32.03 -22.33
C GLY A 24 20.88 31.42 -23.60
N ARG A 25 20.98 32.11 -24.74
CA ARG A 25 20.62 31.55 -26.05
C ARG A 25 21.58 30.40 -26.37
N ALA A 26 21.16 29.17 -26.11
CA ALA A 26 21.85 27.97 -26.59
C ALA A 26 21.38 27.65 -28.01
N PHE A 27 22.32 27.34 -28.89
CA PHE A 27 22.07 26.87 -30.26
C PHE A 27 21.23 25.59 -30.23
N TYR A 28 20.10 25.60 -30.93
CA TYR A 28 19.17 24.48 -31.00
C TYR A 28 19.65 23.42 -32.00
N SER A 29 20.02 22.24 -31.51
CA SER A 29 20.07 21.03 -32.33
C SER A 29 18.70 20.31 -32.23
N PRO A 30 18.14 19.80 -33.34
CA PRO A 30 16.83 19.11 -33.35
C PRO A 30 16.75 17.91 -32.39
N LEU A 31 17.88 17.29 -32.06
CA LEU A 31 17.98 16.15 -31.15
C LEU A 31 17.63 16.51 -29.69
N ASN A 32 18.10 17.66 -29.18
CA ASN A 32 17.84 18.09 -27.80
C ASN A 32 16.35 18.36 -27.53
N ILE A 33 15.60 18.78 -28.56
CA ILE A 33 14.18 19.09 -28.40
C ILE A 33 13.37 17.81 -28.19
N VAL A 34 13.69 16.75 -28.95
CA VAL A 34 13.02 15.46 -28.82
C VAL A 34 13.29 14.84 -27.45
N ASP A 35 14.53 14.92 -26.96
CA ASP A 35 14.90 14.41 -25.63
C ASP A 35 14.15 15.14 -24.51
N ILE A 36 14.04 16.47 -24.58
CA ILE A 36 13.27 17.28 -23.61
C ILE A 36 11.78 16.90 -23.65
N PHE A 37 11.20 16.70 -24.84
CA PHE A 37 9.79 16.32 -24.96
C PHE A 37 9.52 14.91 -24.43
N VAL A 38 10.41 13.95 -24.71
CA VAL A 38 10.30 12.57 -24.22
C VAL A 38 10.46 12.54 -22.70
N GLN A 39 11.40 13.31 -22.13
CA GLN A 39 11.54 13.41 -20.68
C GLN A 39 10.30 14.07 -20.04
N HIS A 40 9.78 15.16 -20.62
CA HIS A 40 8.57 15.81 -20.11
C HIS A 40 7.34 14.89 -20.13
N LEU A 41 7.24 14.03 -21.14
CA LEU A 41 6.17 13.03 -21.26
C LEU A 41 6.24 12.00 -20.12
N LEU A 42 7.45 11.56 -19.77
CA LEU A 42 7.66 10.66 -18.63
C LEU A 42 7.37 11.34 -17.30
N ASP A 43 7.83 12.57 -17.12
CA ASP A 43 7.65 13.32 -15.87
C ASP A 43 6.17 13.63 -15.59
N ALA A 44 5.35 13.73 -16.64
CA ALA A 44 3.90 13.93 -16.53
C ALA A 44 3.12 12.61 -16.38
N ALA A 45 3.72 11.46 -16.70
CA ALA A 45 3.03 10.18 -16.71
C ALA A 45 2.69 9.70 -15.30
N LYS A 46 1.50 9.13 -15.13
CA LYS A 46 1.04 8.56 -13.86
C LYS A 46 0.40 7.20 -14.09
N LEU A 47 0.54 6.32 -13.12
CA LEU A 47 -0.09 5.00 -13.15
C LEU A 47 -1.38 5.03 -12.32
N GLU A 48 -2.52 5.02 -13.00
CA GLU A 48 -3.83 4.84 -12.37
C GLU A 48 -4.07 3.35 -12.13
N THR A 49 -4.00 2.94 -10.87
CA THR A 49 -4.04 1.53 -10.50
C THR A 49 -5.47 1.07 -10.25
N THR A 50 -5.88 -0.01 -10.92
CA THR A 50 -7.18 -0.68 -10.68
C THR A 50 -7.04 -1.91 -9.81
N GLN A 51 -5.85 -2.53 -9.78
CA GLN A 51 -5.52 -3.62 -8.87
C GLN A 51 -4.04 -3.58 -8.48
N PHE A 52 -3.77 -3.69 -7.19
CA PHE A 52 -2.43 -3.83 -6.63
C PHE A 52 -2.42 -5.01 -5.66
N LYS A 53 -1.86 -6.15 -6.06
CA LYS A 53 -1.93 -7.39 -5.29
C LYS A 53 -0.55 -7.86 -4.83
N ILE A 54 -0.45 -8.14 -3.53
CA ILE A 54 0.67 -8.82 -2.89
C ILE A 54 0.21 -10.23 -2.46
N SER A 55 0.94 -11.25 -2.88
CA SER A 55 0.67 -12.65 -2.52
C SER A 55 1.96 -13.45 -2.30
N ASN A 56 1.84 -14.71 -1.87
CA ASN A 56 2.95 -15.65 -1.72
C ASN A 56 4.13 -15.05 -0.92
N ALA A 57 3.82 -14.45 0.23
CA ALA A 57 4.78 -13.85 1.11
C ALA A 57 5.75 -14.89 1.68
N THR A 58 7.03 -14.56 1.71
CA THR A 58 8.09 -15.29 2.44
C THR A 58 8.91 -14.30 3.26
N GLU A 59 9.84 -14.78 4.08
CA GLU A 59 10.76 -13.93 4.86
C GLU A 59 11.44 -12.80 4.04
N ASN A 60 11.77 -13.07 2.77
CA ASN A 60 12.58 -12.17 1.92
C ASN A 60 12.00 -11.92 0.53
N SER A 61 10.76 -12.33 0.26
CA SER A 61 10.14 -12.12 -1.06
C SER A 61 8.62 -12.12 -1.01
N PHE A 62 8.01 -11.71 -2.12
CA PHE A 62 6.57 -11.77 -2.36
C PHE A 62 6.29 -11.82 -3.86
N CYS A 63 5.08 -12.19 -4.25
CA CYS A 63 4.58 -12.02 -5.62
C CYS A 63 3.78 -10.73 -5.75
N LEU A 64 4.07 -9.96 -6.79
CA LEU A 64 3.43 -8.68 -7.10
C LEU A 64 2.62 -8.80 -8.40
N SER A 65 1.37 -8.36 -8.35
CA SER A 65 0.57 -8.08 -9.54
C SER A 65 0.07 -6.64 -9.51
N ILE A 66 0.21 -5.94 -10.63
CA ILE A 66 -0.27 -4.57 -10.81
C ILE A 66 -1.10 -4.55 -12.08
N GLN A 67 -2.31 -4.01 -12.00
CA GLN A 67 -3.13 -3.69 -13.16
C GLN A 67 -3.56 -2.23 -13.08
N GLY A 68 -3.52 -1.55 -14.21
CA GLY A 68 -3.90 -0.16 -14.27
C GLY A 68 -3.74 0.42 -15.65
N ARG A 69 -3.81 1.75 -15.72
CA ARG A 69 -3.59 2.51 -16.93
C ARG A 69 -2.50 3.55 -16.72
N LEU A 70 -1.54 3.56 -17.63
CA LEU A 70 -0.57 4.63 -17.74
C LEU A 70 -1.21 5.80 -18.47
N VAL A 71 -1.42 6.91 -17.76
CA VAL A 71 -2.05 8.13 -18.28
C VAL A 71 -1.03 9.28 -18.30
N GLY A 72 -1.37 10.39 -18.95
CA GLY A 72 -0.49 11.57 -19.00
C GLY A 72 0.73 11.41 -19.93
N THR A 73 0.79 10.35 -20.74
CA THR A 73 1.89 10.04 -21.67
C THR A 73 1.85 10.87 -22.96
N GLY A 74 1.26 12.06 -22.93
CA GLY A 74 1.25 13.01 -24.05
C GLY A 74 0.45 12.59 -25.28
N THR A 75 0.56 13.38 -26.35
CA THR A 75 -0.21 13.21 -27.60
C THR A 75 0.45 12.27 -28.61
N ILE A 76 1.69 11.87 -28.35
CA ILE A 76 2.52 11.13 -29.29
C ILE A 76 2.58 9.67 -28.87
N SER A 77 2.11 8.78 -29.75
CA SER A 77 2.26 7.36 -29.52
C SER A 77 3.74 6.99 -29.50
N SER A 78 4.15 6.38 -28.40
CA SER A 78 5.53 6.00 -28.12
C SER A 78 5.57 4.58 -27.61
N THR A 79 6.69 3.90 -27.79
CA THR A 79 6.92 2.58 -27.18
C THR A 79 7.97 2.71 -26.10
N ILE A 80 7.58 2.46 -24.86
CA ILE A 80 8.50 2.29 -23.73
C ILE A 80 8.95 0.83 -23.76
N ASP A 81 10.27 0.60 -23.89
CA ASP A 81 10.81 -0.76 -23.95
C ASP A 81 10.68 -1.49 -22.61
N ALA A 82 10.62 -2.82 -22.66
CA ALA A 82 10.63 -3.64 -21.46
C ALA A 82 11.91 -3.37 -20.66
N MET A 83 11.77 -3.20 -19.34
CA MET A 83 12.87 -2.78 -18.47
C MET A 83 12.75 -3.38 -17.08
N GLU A 84 13.80 -3.29 -16.28
CA GLU A 84 13.75 -3.53 -14.84
C GLU A 84 13.65 -2.19 -14.10
N ALA A 85 12.68 -2.03 -13.20
CA ALA A 85 12.51 -0.84 -12.39
C ALA A 85 12.67 -1.16 -10.91
N CYS A 86 13.23 -0.21 -10.17
CA CYS A 86 13.29 -0.24 -8.71
C CYS A 86 11.92 0.15 -8.14
N LEU A 87 11.38 -0.69 -7.25
CA LEU A 87 10.25 -0.37 -6.39
C LEU A 87 10.77 0.48 -5.24
N SER A 88 10.23 1.69 -5.09
CA SER A 88 10.71 2.66 -4.09
C SER A 88 9.56 3.30 -3.33
N PHE A 89 9.77 3.47 -2.03
CA PHE A 89 8.85 4.14 -1.11
C PHE A 89 9.64 5.12 -0.25
N ASN A 90 9.15 6.36 -0.14
CA ASN A 90 9.87 7.46 0.54
C ASN A 90 11.35 7.56 0.11
N GLU A 91 11.58 7.57 -1.20
CA GLU A 91 12.91 7.70 -1.83
C GLU A 91 13.89 6.54 -1.58
N SER A 92 13.48 5.51 -0.84
CA SER A 92 14.28 4.29 -0.62
C SER A 92 13.75 3.14 -1.46
N SER A 93 14.63 2.43 -2.16
CA SER A 93 14.26 1.23 -2.91
C SER A 93 14.26 0.00 -2.03
N PHE A 94 13.27 -0.88 -2.22
CA PHE A 94 13.11 -2.12 -1.46
C PHE A 94 12.98 -3.38 -2.31
N GLY A 95 13.00 -3.26 -3.64
CA GLY A 95 12.90 -4.40 -4.54
C GLY A 95 12.96 -3.97 -5.99
N LYS A 96 12.90 -4.95 -6.89
CA LYS A 96 12.91 -4.71 -8.33
C LYS A 96 11.79 -5.48 -9.02
N VAL A 97 11.27 -4.89 -10.10
CA VAL A 97 10.21 -5.44 -10.92
C VAL A 97 10.56 -5.30 -12.40
N LYS A 98 10.31 -6.32 -13.21
CA LYS A 98 10.38 -6.23 -14.66
C LYS A 98 9.05 -5.68 -15.18
N LEU A 99 9.13 -4.54 -15.85
CA LEU A 99 8.02 -3.90 -16.52
C LEU A 99 7.93 -4.40 -17.97
N PRO A 100 6.70 -4.62 -18.48
CA PRO A 100 6.52 -4.99 -19.88
C PRO A 100 6.86 -3.83 -20.81
N GLN A 101 6.99 -4.12 -22.10
CA GLN A 101 6.95 -3.08 -23.12
C GLN A 101 5.56 -2.44 -23.11
N ILE A 102 5.49 -1.11 -23.10
CA ILE A 102 4.24 -0.35 -23.04
C ILE A 102 4.12 0.49 -24.31
N GLN A 103 3.00 0.35 -25.02
CA GLN A 103 2.67 1.21 -26.15
C GLN A 103 1.76 2.33 -25.66
N THR A 104 2.29 3.55 -25.60
CA THR A 104 1.54 4.73 -25.20
C THR A 104 0.66 5.25 -26.34
N SER A 105 -0.45 5.86 -25.96
CA SER A 105 -1.38 6.52 -26.88
C SER A 105 -1.97 7.76 -26.22
N TYR A 106 -2.63 8.59 -27.01
CA TYR A 106 -3.35 9.77 -26.52
C TYR A 106 -4.37 9.43 -25.41
N TRP A 107 -4.94 8.22 -25.41
CA TRP A 107 -5.93 7.75 -24.43
C TRP A 107 -5.31 7.02 -23.23
N GLY A 108 -3.98 7.06 -23.11
CA GLY A 108 -3.22 6.24 -22.18
C GLY A 108 -2.92 4.84 -22.72
N ALA A 109 -2.36 4.00 -21.86
CA ALA A 109 -1.99 2.62 -22.18
C ALA A 109 -2.35 1.69 -21.04
N ASP A 110 -2.75 0.47 -21.36
CA ASP A 110 -2.93 -0.55 -20.34
C ASP A 110 -1.57 -0.97 -19.78
N PHE A 111 -1.51 -1.12 -18.47
CA PHE A 111 -0.32 -1.50 -17.74
C PHE A 111 -0.63 -2.76 -16.92
N CYS A 112 0.19 -3.79 -17.09
CA CYS A 112 -0.02 -5.05 -16.39
C CYS A 112 1.31 -5.74 -16.03
N VAL A 113 1.51 -5.97 -14.75
CA VAL A 113 2.52 -6.88 -14.19
C VAL A 113 1.76 -8.03 -13.54
N LYS A 114 2.06 -9.27 -13.92
CA LYS A 114 1.36 -10.46 -13.42
C LYS A 114 2.29 -11.34 -12.61
N GLU A 115 1.91 -11.55 -11.34
CA GLU A 115 2.46 -12.54 -10.40
C GLU A 115 3.99 -12.63 -10.42
N GLN A 116 4.65 -11.49 -10.44
CA GLN A 116 6.09 -11.45 -10.51
C GLN A 116 6.69 -11.57 -9.11
N ARG A 117 7.61 -12.51 -8.93
CA ARG A 117 8.36 -12.61 -7.68
C ARG A 117 9.33 -11.43 -7.52
N VAL A 118 9.19 -10.71 -6.42
CA VAL A 118 10.04 -9.60 -6.00
C VAL A 118 10.84 -10.04 -4.78
N ASN A 119 12.17 -9.90 -4.84
CA ASN A 119 13.03 -10.08 -3.68
C ASN A 119 13.13 -8.75 -2.91
N ILE A 120 13.01 -8.82 -1.59
CA ILE A 120 13.07 -7.66 -0.71
C ILE A 120 14.56 -7.33 -0.47
N SER A 121 15.03 -6.22 -1.01
CA SER A 121 16.40 -5.73 -0.82
C SER A 121 16.56 -4.84 0.43
N ASN A 122 15.48 -4.19 0.86
CA ASN A 122 15.44 -3.37 2.05
C ASN A 122 14.17 -3.69 2.84
N TYR A 123 14.32 -4.53 3.86
CA TYR A 123 13.23 -5.03 4.69
C TYR A 123 12.47 -3.90 5.40
N VAL A 124 13.19 -2.96 6.00
CA VAL A 124 12.60 -1.84 6.75
C VAL A 124 11.75 -0.96 5.85
N THR A 125 12.27 -0.60 4.67
CA THR A 125 11.49 0.21 3.71
C THR A 125 10.27 -0.56 3.20
N TYR A 126 10.40 -1.86 2.95
CA TYR A 126 9.26 -2.68 2.54
C TYR A 126 8.18 -2.78 3.62
N CYS A 127 8.54 -3.08 4.87
CA CYS A 127 7.58 -3.12 5.98
C CYS A 127 6.90 -1.76 6.19
N ASN A 128 7.63 -0.64 6.06
CA ASN A 128 7.03 0.69 6.10
C ASN A 128 6.04 0.95 4.96
N PHE A 129 6.33 0.44 3.76
CA PHE A 129 5.39 0.52 2.64
C PHE A 129 4.12 -0.31 2.90
N VAL A 130 4.26 -1.56 3.39
CA VAL A 130 3.08 -2.38 3.72
C VAL A 130 2.27 -1.78 4.86
N ARG A 131 2.92 -1.24 5.90
CA ARG A 131 2.24 -0.46 6.95
C ARG A 131 1.45 0.70 6.35
N SER A 132 2.04 1.45 5.42
CA SER A 132 1.37 2.56 4.75
C SER A 132 0.11 2.10 3.98
N LEU A 133 0.16 0.93 3.34
CA LEU A 133 -1.02 0.34 2.68
C LEU A 133 -2.16 0.00 3.65
N ILE A 134 -1.86 -0.29 4.92
CA ILE A 134 -2.83 -0.71 5.94
C ILE A 134 -3.34 0.48 6.75
N VAL A 135 -2.47 1.42 7.13
CA VAL A 135 -2.77 2.46 8.12
C VAL A 135 -3.16 3.77 7.46
N ASP A 136 -2.51 4.13 6.35
CA ASP A 136 -2.75 5.43 5.71
C ASP A 136 -3.99 5.36 4.82
N LYS A 137 -4.59 6.53 4.56
CA LYS A 137 -5.66 6.66 3.58
C LYS A 137 -5.17 6.55 2.14
N ASP A 138 -4.04 7.21 1.87
CA ASP A 138 -3.43 7.31 0.56
C ASP A 138 -1.94 7.02 0.69
N THR A 139 -1.38 6.29 -0.26
CA THR A 139 0.07 6.05 -0.35
C THR A 139 0.55 6.16 -1.80
N CYS A 140 1.86 6.23 -2.00
CA CYS A 140 2.44 6.31 -3.34
C CYS A 140 3.66 5.39 -3.43
N LEU A 141 3.59 4.43 -4.34
CA LEU A 141 4.74 3.63 -4.73
C LEU A 141 5.38 4.25 -5.98
N GLN A 142 6.71 4.23 -6.04
CA GLN A 142 7.45 4.79 -7.16
C GLN A 142 8.17 3.69 -7.92
N LEU A 143 8.02 3.69 -9.24
CA LEU A 143 8.78 2.85 -10.16
C LEU A 143 9.88 3.70 -10.80
N GLN A 144 11.14 3.34 -10.55
CA GLN A 144 12.28 4.14 -10.99
C GLN A 144 13.25 3.33 -11.85
N ASN A 145 13.71 3.90 -12.95
CA ASN A 145 14.79 3.37 -13.76
C ASN A 145 15.60 4.54 -14.36
N SER A 146 16.93 4.54 -14.18
CA SER A 146 17.82 5.57 -14.73
C SER A 146 18.19 5.37 -16.21
N GLU A 147 17.96 4.18 -16.75
CA GLU A 147 18.27 3.73 -18.10
C GLU A 147 17.02 3.09 -18.75
N CYS A 148 16.14 3.93 -19.29
CA CYS A 148 14.97 3.55 -20.05
C CYS A 148 15.12 3.96 -21.52
N THR A 149 14.66 3.11 -22.44
CA THR A 149 14.61 3.42 -23.88
C THR A 149 13.17 3.68 -24.29
N ILE A 150 12.93 4.84 -24.89
CA ILE A 150 11.63 5.20 -25.49
C ILE A 150 11.79 5.35 -26.99
N ARG A 151 10.95 4.65 -27.74
CA ARG A 151 10.88 4.74 -29.21
C ARG A 151 9.72 5.65 -29.61
N ALA A 152 10.03 6.82 -30.12
CA ALA A 152 9.05 7.80 -30.60
C ALA A 152 9.60 8.56 -31.81
N LEU A 153 8.75 8.92 -32.77
CA LEU A 153 9.13 9.78 -33.92
C LEU A 153 10.40 9.33 -34.69
N ARG A 154 10.62 8.02 -34.85
CA ARG A 154 11.84 7.41 -35.45
C ARG A 154 13.14 7.67 -34.67
N THR A 155 13.04 8.05 -33.41
CA THR A 155 14.15 8.21 -32.47
C THR A 155 14.00 7.22 -31.32
N SER A 156 15.13 6.92 -30.65
CA SER A 156 15.20 5.99 -29.52
C SER A 156 16.08 6.57 -28.40
N PRO A 157 15.72 7.72 -27.80
CA PRO A 157 16.53 8.30 -26.73
C PRO A 157 16.58 7.41 -25.48
N ALA A 158 17.73 7.45 -24.81
CA ALA A 158 17.88 6.97 -23.44
C ALA A 158 17.40 8.07 -22.48
N CYS A 159 16.62 7.69 -21.48
CA CYS A 159 16.00 8.60 -20.53
C CYS A 159 15.89 7.96 -19.14
N SER A 160 15.66 8.78 -18.12
CA SER A 160 15.31 8.29 -16.80
C SER A 160 13.79 8.31 -16.62
N MET A 161 13.24 7.22 -16.11
CA MET A 161 11.83 7.08 -15.79
C MET A 161 11.63 7.10 -14.28
N ARG A 162 10.72 7.96 -13.82
CA ARG A 162 10.12 7.91 -12.49
C ARG A 162 8.61 7.95 -12.66
N LEU A 163 7.96 6.85 -12.35
CA LEU A 163 6.51 6.72 -12.45
C LEU A 163 5.92 6.63 -11.05
N ASP A 164 5.16 7.65 -10.69
CA ASP A 164 4.39 7.66 -9.46
C ASP A 164 3.11 6.82 -9.64
N MET A 165 2.88 5.93 -8.68
CA MET A 165 1.72 5.07 -8.60
C MET A 165 0.99 5.37 -7.29
N PRO A 166 0.10 6.37 -7.28
CA PRO A 166 -0.78 6.63 -6.14
C PRO A 166 -1.71 5.44 -5.93
N LEU A 167 -1.92 5.07 -4.67
CA LEU A 167 -2.77 3.98 -4.24
C LEU A 167 -3.72 4.49 -3.15
N GLU A 168 -5.01 4.24 -3.33
CA GLU A 168 -5.99 4.33 -2.25
C GLU A 168 -5.75 3.14 -1.30
N ALA A 169 -5.18 3.46 -0.15
CA ALA A 169 -4.84 2.50 0.89
C ALA A 169 -6.08 2.18 1.74
N LEU A 170 -5.90 1.40 2.80
CA LEU A 170 -7.02 0.86 3.59
C LEU A 170 -7.68 1.93 4.50
N ASP A 171 -6.97 3.00 4.86
CA ASP A 171 -7.36 4.00 5.87
C ASP A 171 -7.66 3.39 7.23
N GLY A 172 -6.73 2.53 7.68
CA GLY A 172 -6.85 1.74 8.89
C GLY A 172 -7.78 0.54 8.75
N PRO A 173 -7.67 -0.47 9.63
CA PRO A 173 -8.62 -1.57 9.67
C PRO A 173 -9.99 -1.05 10.15
N ARG A 174 -10.87 -0.71 9.20
CA ARG A 174 -12.25 -0.27 9.45
C ARG A 174 -13.15 -1.45 9.78
N ILE A 175 -12.92 -2.01 10.96
CA ILE A 175 -13.55 -3.23 11.43
C ILE A 175 -14.62 -2.88 12.47
N ALA A 176 -15.80 -3.48 12.33
CA ALA A 176 -16.88 -3.38 13.33
C ALA A 176 -17.35 -4.78 13.77
N LEU A 177 -17.59 -4.95 15.07
CA LEU A 177 -18.13 -6.20 15.59
C LEU A 177 -19.59 -6.37 15.18
N LYS A 178 -19.89 -7.45 14.46
CA LYS A 178 -21.25 -7.81 14.05
C LYS A 178 -21.90 -8.82 14.98
N LYS A 179 -21.13 -9.81 15.42
CA LYS A 179 -21.65 -10.91 16.22
C LYS A 179 -20.57 -11.55 17.06
N VAL A 180 -20.94 -11.94 18.27
CA VAL A 180 -20.16 -12.85 19.10
C VAL A 180 -21.00 -14.08 19.43
N SER A 181 -20.36 -15.23 19.50
CA SER A 181 -20.95 -16.46 20.01
C SER A 181 -19.92 -17.23 20.81
N ARG A 182 -20.37 -17.81 21.93
CA ARG A 182 -19.53 -18.60 22.83
C ARG A 182 -20.16 -19.96 23.10
N SER A 183 -19.32 -20.99 23.17
CA SER A 183 -19.71 -22.34 23.60
C SER A 183 -18.61 -22.93 24.47
N GLY A 184 -18.85 -22.97 25.78
CA GLY A 184 -17.84 -23.29 26.78
C GLY A 184 -16.71 -22.25 26.74
N ASN A 185 -15.50 -22.66 26.35
CA ASN A 185 -14.36 -21.75 26.19
C ASN A 185 -14.18 -21.26 24.76
N ASN A 186 -14.89 -21.86 23.80
CA ASN A 186 -14.72 -21.52 22.39
C ASN A 186 -15.49 -20.24 22.09
N VAL A 187 -14.79 -19.26 21.53
CA VAL A 187 -15.34 -17.99 21.06
C VAL A 187 -15.29 -17.95 19.55
N ARG A 188 -16.34 -17.41 18.95
CA ARG A 188 -16.38 -17.02 17.55
C ARG A 188 -16.86 -15.59 17.43
N MET A 189 -16.09 -14.76 16.74
CA MET A 189 -16.41 -13.37 16.45
C MET A 189 -16.55 -13.18 14.95
N VAL A 190 -17.59 -12.46 14.55
CA VAL A 190 -17.81 -12.02 13.17
C VAL A 190 -17.66 -10.51 13.16
N LEU A 191 -16.72 -10.05 12.35
CA LEU A 191 -16.33 -8.66 12.23
C LEU A 191 -16.59 -8.22 10.78
N SER A 192 -17.22 -7.08 10.53
CA SER A 192 -17.33 -6.53 9.17
C SER A 192 -16.15 -5.65 8.82
N SER A 193 -15.72 -5.74 7.56
CA SER A 193 -14.80 -4.82 6.90
C SER A 193 -15.53 -4.08 5.77
N SER A 194 -15.18 -2.82 5.54
CA SER A 194 -15.83 -1.93 4.54
C SER A 194 -14.87 -1.46 3.44
N TYR A 195 -13.84 -2.25 3.13
CA TYR A 195 -12.84 -1.89 2.15
C TYR A 195 -13.29 -2.09 0.70
N SER A 196 -13.04 -1.10 -0.15
CA SER A 196 -13.37 -1.13 -1.59
C SER A 196 -12.25 -0.65 -2.51
N GLY A 197 -11.04 -0.42 -2.00
CA GLY A 197 -9.90 0.07 -2.79
C GLY A 197 -9.23 -1.01 -3.66
N PRO A 198 -8.15 -0.65 -4.39
CA PRO A 198 -7.47 -1.53 -5.35
C PRO A 198 -6.44 -2.48 -4.71
N VAL A 199 -6.10 -2.32 -3.43
CA VAL A 199 -5.04 -3.06 -2.73
C VAL A 199 -5.54 -4.42 -2.29
N GLU A 200 -4.80 -5.47 -2.63
CA GLU A 200 -5.05 -6.84 -2.21
C GLU A 200 -3.83 -7.39 -1.48
N ILE A 201 -3.99 -7.85 -0.23
CA ILE A 201 -2.90 -8.47 0.56
C ILE A 201 -3.45 -9.68 1.30
N ASN A 202 -2.96 -10.86 0.93
CA ASN A 202 -3.29 -12.09 1.65
C ASN A 202 -2.32 -12.30 2.81
N HIS A 203 -2.80 -12.17 4.04
CA HIS A 203 -2.05 -12.48 5.26
C HIS A 203 -2.23 -13.94 5.72
N GLY A 204 -3.19 -14.67 5.15
CA GLY A 204 -3.50 -16.04 5.51
C GLY A 204 -4.01 -16.16 6.94
N LEU A 205 -3.72 -17.29 7.58
CA LEU A 205 -4.19 -17.58 8.93
C LEU A 205 -3.42 -16.77 9.98
N CYS A 206 -4.07 -15.72 10.47
CA CYS A 206 -3.53 -14.77 11.43
C CYS A 206 -3.95 -15.12 12.85
N LEU A 207 -3.08 -14.77 13.80
CA LEU A 207 -3.27 -14.90 15.24
C LEU A 207 -3.56 -13.52 15.81
N PHE A 208 -4.52 -13.47 16.73
CA PHE A 208 -5.00 -12.26 17.36
C PHE A 208 -5.15 -12.43 18.87
N GLU A 209 -5.01 -11.34 19.59
CA GLU A 209 -5.40 -11.23 20.99
C GLU A 209 -6.54 -10.22 21.10
N LEU A 210 -7.61 -10.62 21.77
CA LEU A 210 -8.62 -9.70 22.27
C LEU A 210 -8.24 -9.32 23.69
N ARG A 211 -8.04 -8.04 23.97
CA ARG A 211 -7.64 -7.52 25.28
C ARG A 211 -8.70 -6.62 25.89
N ASN A 212 -8.82 -6.65 27.21
CA ASN A 212 -9.70 -5.73 27.96
C ASN A 212 -9.06 -4.34 28.09
N GLY A 213 -9.78 -3.38 28.68
CA GLY A 213 -9.29 -2.03 28.93
C GLY A 213 -7.94 -1.97 29.68
N PRO A 214 -7.74 -2.76 30.75
CA PRO A 214 -6.44 -2.93 31.42
C PRO A 214 -5.31 -3.55 30.58
N GLY A 215 -5.64 -4.20 29.45
CA GLY A 215 -4.66 -4.85 28.56
C GLY A 215 -4.43 -6.35 28.83
N GLU A 216 -5.25 -6.98 29.67
CA GLU A 216 -5.25 -8.42 29.90
C GLU A 216 -5.87 -9.16 28.72
N ILE A 217 -5.32 -10.34 28.38
CA ILE A 217 -5.79 -11.15 27.25
C ILE A 217 -7.10 -11.85 27.63
N LEU A 218 -8.19 -11.41 27.02
CA LEU A 218 -9.52 -11.99 27.16
C LEU A 218 -9.70 -13.25 26.33
N ALA A 219 -9.19 -13.24 25.10
CA ALA A 219 -9.26 -14.37 24.20
C ALA A 219 -8.08 -14.38 23.24
N GLU A 220 -7.60 -15.58 22.96
CA GLU A 220 -6.69 -15.84 21.85
C GLU A 220 -7.55 -16.27 20.66
N LEU A 221 -7.40 -15.58 19.54
CA LEU A 221 -8.25 -15.71 18.37
C LEU A 221 -7.39 -16.00 17.13
N LYS A 222 -7.97 -16.67 16.14
CA LYS A 222 -7.37 -16.88 14.84
C LYS A 222 -8.39 -16.83 13.71
N GLY A 223 -7.97 -16.37 12.55
CA GLY A 223 -8.81 -16.31 11.37
C GLY A 223 -8.03 -15.95 10.11
N ASP A 224 -8.61 -16.27 8.97
CA ASP A 224 -8.04 -15.94 7.66
C ASP A 224 -8.25 -14.46 7.35
N VAL A 225 -7.15 -13.75 7.08
CA VAL A 225 -7.13 -12.32 6.81
C VAL A 225 -6.62 -12.10 5.40
N ASN A 226 -7.48 -11.55 4.56
CA ASN A 226 -7.21 -11.13 3.21
C ASN A 226 -7.77 -9.71 3.01
N ILE A 227 -6.88 -8.73 2.92
CA ILE A 227 -7.29 -7.39 2.54
C ILE A 227 -7.68 -7.48 1.07
N SER A 228 -8.97 -7.41 0.75
CA SER A 228 -9.47 -7.40 -0.62
C SER A 228 -10.92 -6.91 -0.66
N GLN A 229 -11.38 -6.50 -1.84
CA GLN A 229 -12.79 -6.12 -2.07
C GLN A 229 -13.77 -7.28 -1.85
N SER A 230 -13.29 -8.53 -1.88
CA SER A 230 -14.14 -9.71 -1.68
C SER A 230 -14.34 -10.05 -0.20
N GLN A 231 -13.47 -9.58 0.70
CA GLN A 231 -13.57 -9.88 2.12
C GLN A 231 -14.33 -8.77 2.87
N ASN A 232 -15.64 -8.97 2.99
CA ASN A 232 -16.51 -8.09 3.77
C ASN A 232 -16.65 -8.51 5.24
N GLU A 233 -16.21 -9.73 5.57
CA GLU A 233 -16.27 -10.27 6.92
C GLU A 233 -14.96 -10.97 7.31
N LEU A 234 -14.50 -10.68 8.51
CA LEU A 234 -13.43 -11.39 9.19
C LEU A 234 -14.08 -12.27 10.27
N ILE A 235 -13.85 -13.58 10.16
CA ILE A 235 -14.37 -14.55 11.11
C ILE A 235 -13.19 -15.04 11.94
N LEU A 236 -13.24 -14.74 13.24
CA LEU A 236 -12.24 -15.16 14.19
C LEU A 236 -12.79 -16.26 15.09
N HIS A 237 -11.97 -17.26 15.34
CA HIS A 237 -12.24 -18.41 16.20
C HIS A 237 -11.15 -18.52 17.25
N GLY A 238 -11.51 -18.90 18.47
CA GLY A 238 -10.47 -19.10 19.48
C GLY A 238 -11.00 -19.45 20.86
N THR A 239 -10.19 -19.17 21.87
CA THR A 239 -10.45 -19.58 23.25
C THR A 239 -10.40 -18.38 24.18
N ALA A 240 -11.43 -18.23 24.99
CA ALA A 240 -11.46 -17.21 26.03
C ALA A 240 -10.76 -17.67 27.32
N ASN A 241 -10.10 -16.72 27.96
CA ASN A 241 -9.45 -16.87 29.24
C ASN A 241 -10.45 -16.64 30.38
N HIS A 242 -10.35 -17.47 31.41
CA HIS A 242 -11.19 -17.38 32.61
C HIS A 242 -10.59 -16.40 33.62
N GLY A 243 -11.46 -15.70 34.35
CA GLY A 243 -11.05 -14.84 35.47
C GLY A 243 -10.52 -13.47 35.11
N VAL A 244 -10.56 -13.08 33.83
CA VAL A 244 -10.20 -11.74 33.38
C VAL A 244 -11.38 -10.78 33.54
N ILE A 245 -11.11 -9.55 33.98
CA ILE A 245 -12.16 -8.58 34.28
C ILE A 245 -12.83 -8.10 32.98
N PRO A 246 -14.16 -8.19 32.87
CA PRO A 246 -14.94 -7.62 31.78
C PRO A 246 -14.66 -6.13 31.56
N SER A 247 -14.60 -5.72 30.30
CA SER A 247 -14.66 -4.29 29.93
C SER A 247 -15.57 -4.11 28.73
N GLN A 248 -16.27 -2.97 28.69
CA GLN A 248 -17.06 -2.58 27.52
C GLN A 248 -16.16 -2.23 26.34
N MET A 249 -15.02 -1.59 26.59
CA MET A 249 -14.03 -1.29 25.58
C MET A 249 -13.04 -2.45 25.47
N VAL A 250 -12.84 -2.98 24.27
CA VAL A 250 -11.87 -4.04 23.99
C VAL A 250 -10.95 -3.64 22.84
N ARG A 251 -9.80 -4.29 22.79
CA ARG A 251 -8.77 -4.05 21.78
C ARG A 251 -8.41 -5.37 21.09
N LEU A 252 -8.60 -5.44 19.79
CA LEU A 252 -8.18 -6.55 18.95
C LEU A 252 -6.80 -6.23 18.37
N ILE A 253 -5.83 -7.09 18.62
CA ILE A 253 -4.43 -6.89 18.21
C ILE A 253 -3.97 -8.11 17.41
N GLY A 254 -3.49 -7.91 16.19
CA GLY A 254 -2.76 -8.94 15.45
C GLY A 254 -1.41 -9.21 16.08
N VAL A 255 -1.07 -10.48 16.31
CA VAL A 255 0.18 -10.87 17.00
C VAL A 255 1.16 -11.64 16.13
N GLY A 256 0.67 -12.28 15.06
CA GLY A 256 1.49 -12.99 14.09
C GLY A 256 0.67 -13.82 13.10
N VAL A 257 1.36 -14.62 12.28
CA VAL A 257 0.72 -15.61 11.39
C VAL A 257 1.13 -17.03 11.76
N GLU A 258 0.27 -18.02 11.49
CA GLU A 258 0.48 -19.41 11.91
C GLU A 258 1.50 -20.15 11.02
N GLU A 259 1.42 -19.98 9.69
CA GLU A 259 2.16 -20.80 8.72
C GLU A 259 3.65 -20.46 8.63
N ASP A 260 4.01 -19.18 8.51
CA ASP A 260 5.40 -18.74 8.38
C ASP A 260 5.70 -17.57 9.33
N LYS A 261 6.16 -17.91 10.53
CA LYS A 261 6.54 -16.94 11.57
C LYS A 261 7.69 -16.02 11.17
N ARG A 262 8.45 -16.36 10.12
CA ARG A 262 9.54 -15.52 9.59
C ARG A 262 9.07 -14.63 8.44
N SER A 263 7.88 -14.88 7.89
CA SER A 263 7.27 -13.99 6.93
C SER A 263 7.05 -12.61 7.54
N TRP A 264 7.30 -11.57 6.74
CA TRP A 264 7.00 -10.17 7.10
C TRP A 264 5.52 -9.95 7.43
N LEU A 265 4.63 -10.86 7.01
CA LEU A 265 3.22 -10.87 7.42
C LEU A 265 3.04 -10.91 8.94
N SER A 266 3.96 -11.56 9.67
CA SER A 266 3.92 -11.58 11.14
C SER A 266 4.16 -10.21 11.77
N GLU A 267 4.89 -9.33 11.07
CA GLU A 267 5.09 -7.95 11.50
C GLU A 267 3.93 -7.06 11.08
N THR A 268 3.46 -7.18 9.84
CA THR A 268 2.44 -6.27 9.28
C THR A 268 1.05 -6.55 9.82
N VAL A 269 0.73 -7.79 10.23
CA VAL A 269 -0.55 -8.09 10.90
C VAL A 269 -0.72 -7.32 12.21
N ARG A 270 0.38 -6.86 12.83
CA ARG A 270 0.35 -6.05 14.06
C ARG A 270 -0.21 -4.64 13.83
N GLU A 271 -0.26 -4.20 12.58
CA GLU A 271 -0.96 -2.96 12.20
C GLU A 271 -2.48 -3.12 12.28
N VAL A 272 -2.98 -4.36 12.40
CA VAL A 272 -4.37 -4.63 12.81
C VAL A 272 -4.45 -4.47 14.31
N ASP A 273 -4.66 -3.23 14.73
CA ASP A 273 -4.80 -2.82 16.11
C ASP A 273 -6.04 -1.93 16.23
N VAL A 274 -7.16 -2.54 16.61
CA VAL A 274 -8.48 -1.90 16.59
C VAL A 274 -9.08 -1.92 17.98
N VAL A 275 -9.53 -0.75 18.41
CA VAL A 275 -10.33 -0.58 19.62
C VAL A 275 -11.79 -0.46 19.23
N PHE A 276 -12.67 -1.21 19.89
CA PHE A 276 -14.10 -1.06 19.71
C PHE A 276 -14.86 -1.33 21.01
N ASP A 277 -16.04 -0.74 21.10
CA ASP A 277 -16.97 -0.97 22.19
C ASP A 277 -17.79 -2.24 21.93
N LEU A 278 -17.98 -3.03 22.98
CA LEU A 278 -18.89 -4.16 23.03
C LEU A 278 -20.25 -3.66 23.51
N GLU A 279 -21.28 -3.95 22.71
CA GLU A 279 -22.64 -3.84 23.20
C GLU A 279 -22.85 -4.78 24.41
N PRO A 280 -23.75 -4.44 25.35
CA PRO A 280 -23.97 -5.24 26.56
C PRO A 280 -24.20 -6.72 26.26
N GLU A 281 -25.00 -7.05 25.25
CA GLU A 281 -25.31 -8.43 24.83
C GLU A 281 -24.05 -9.21 24.37
N HIS A 282 -23.19 -8.54 23.60
CA HIS A 282 -21.91 -9.12 23.15
C HIS A 282 -20.94 -9.31 24.30
N SER A 283 -20.95 -8.36 25.25
CA SER A 283 -20.14 -8.45 26.46
C SER A 283 -20.58 -9.66 27.30
N GLU A 284 -21.87 -9.80 27.60
CA GLU A 284 -22.41 -10.93 28.36
C GLU A 284 -22.08 -12.27 27.71
N THR A 285 -22.20 -12.37 26.38
CA THR A 285 -21.86 -13.58 25.61
C THR A 285 -20.36 -13.92 25.67
N LEU A 286 -19.48 -12.92 25.77
CA LEU A 286 -18.05 -13.15 25.91
C LEU A 286 -17.68 -13.58 27.33
N TRP A 287 -18.41 -13.13 28.34
CA TRP A 287 -18.08 -13.34 29.75
C TRP A 287 -18.72 -14.58 30.36
N PHE A 288 -19.94 -14.92 29.96
CA PHE A 288 -20.77 -15.97 30.54
C PHE A 288 -21.09 -17.07 29.51
#